data_AF-A0AAU8JN87-F1
#
_entry.id   AF-A0AAU8JN87-F1
#
_cell.length_a   1.000
_cell.length_b   1.000
_cell.length_c   1.000
_cell.angle_alpha   90.00
_cell.angle_beta   90.00
_cell.angle_gamma   90.00
#
_symmetry.space_group_name_H-M   'P 1'
#
loop_
_entity.id
_entity.type
_entity.pdbx_description
1 polymer ?
#
loop_
_entity_poly.entity_id
_entity_poly.type
_entity_poly.pdbx_seq_one_letter_code
_entity_poly.pdbx_strand_id
1 'polypeptide(L)' 'MLTYTNNRAVINTKKESDQGVDGVVYFQGDKNEPEKIIFQVKSGKVKSGNIRHLIGTMTLENASIAISP' A
#
# COMPACT_ATOMS: atom_id res chain seq x y z
N MET A 1 10.53 26.94 8.09
CA MET A 1 11.17 25.66 7.74
C MET A 1 10.26 25.00 6.71
N LEU A 2 10.73 24.85 5.47
CA LEU A 2 9.93 24.31 4.36
C LEU A 2 10.38 22.86 4.14
N THR A 3 9.58 21.90 4.59
CA THR A 3 9.91 20.47 4.47
C THR A 3 9.55 20.00 3.07
N TYR A 4 10.53 19.86 2.20
CA TYR A 4 10.37 19.13 0.94
C TYR A 4 10.52 17.64 1.23
N THR A 5 9.42 16.87 1.16
CA THR A 5 9.50 15.41 1.24
C THR A 5 9.93 14.88 -0.12
N ASN A 6 11.13 14.29 -0.21
CA ASN A 6 11.57 13.50 -1.36
C ASN A 6 10.76 12.20 -1.42
N ASN A 7 9.53 12.27 -1.94
CA ASN A 7 8.67 11.10 -2.13
C ASN A 7 9.29 10.18 -3.19
N ARG A 8 9.98 9.11 -2.76
CA ARG A 8 10.34 7.98 -3.62
C ARG A 8 9.11 7.10 -3.82
N ALA A 9 8.21 7.50 -4.71
CA ALA A 9 7.19 6.60 -5.22
C ALA A 9 7.85 5.57 -6.15
N VAL A 10 8.23 4.41 -5.61
CA VAL A 10 8.74 3.29 -6.40
C VAL A 10 7.54 2.46 -6.81
N ILE A 11 7.07 2.61 -8.05
CA ILE A 11 6.07 1.71 -8.61
C ILE A 11 6.79 0.38 -8.89
N ASN A 12 6.69 -0.57 -7.96
CA ASN A 12 7.10 -1.94 -8.23
C ASN A 12 6.21 -2.48 -9.35
N THR A 13 6.80 -2.67 -10.54
CA THR A 13 6.18 -3.41 -11.63
C THR A 13 6.12 -4.87 -11.21
N LYS A 14 4.90 -5.36 -10.95
CA LYS A 14 4.53 -6.70 -10.44
C LYS A 14 5.70 -7.64 -10.17
N LYS A 15 6.10 -7.70 -8.90
CA LYS A 15 6.75 -8.89 -8.36
C LYS A 15 5.67 -9.96 -8.25
N GLU A 16 5.89 -11.11 -8.86
CA GLU A 16 4.90 -12.14 -9.04
C GLU A 16 4.21 -12.53 -7.71
N SER A 17 2.87 -12.54 -7.72
CA SER A 17 2.00 -13.16 -6.71
C SER A 17 2.08 -12.64 -5.27
N ASP A 18 2.33 -11.35 -5.02
CA ASP A 18 2.13 -10.76 -3.69
C ASP A 18 0.63 -10.56 -3.40
N GLN A 19 -0.07 -11.64 -2.98
CA GLN A 19 -1.40 -11.67 -2.34
C GLN A 19 -2.51 -10.71 -2.87
N GLY A 20 -2.43 -10.26 -4.12
CA GLY A 20 -3.36 -9.27 -4.68
C GLY A 20 -3.02 -7.80 -4.38
N VAL A 21 -1.76 -7.46 -4.11
CA VAL A 21 -1.23 -6.09 -4.10
C VAL A 21 -0.79 -5.72 -5.53
N ASP A 22 -1.35 -4.65 -6.05
CA ASP A 22 -1.05 -4.13 -7.40
C ASP A 22 0.00 -3.02 -7.40
N GLY A 23 0.31 -2.45 -6.23
CA GLY A 23 1.34 -1.44 -6.09
C GLY A 23 1.73 -1.17 -4.64
N VAL A 24 2.94 -0.65 -4.46
CA VAL A 24 3.49 -0.25 -3.16
C VAL A 24 4.07 1.14 -3.29
N VAL A 25 3.81 2.01 -2.31
CA VAL A 25 4.45 3.34 -2.22
C VAL A 25 5.07 3.49 -0.84
N TYR A 26 6.30 3.99 -0.79
CA TYR A 26 6.97 4.32 0.46
C TYR A 26 6.82 5.81 0.75
N PHE A 27 6.61 6.15 2.02
CA PHE A 27 6.50 7.52 2.49
C PHE A 27 7.25 7.72 3.80
N GLN A 28 7.69 8.94 4.08
CA GLN A 28 8.28 9.27 5.37
C GLN A 28 7.14 9.52 6.37
N GLY A 29 6.96 8.59 7.31
CA GLY A 29 6.06 8.78 8.45
C GLY A 29 6.79 9.19 9.72
N ASP A 30 6.19 8.92 10.87
CA ASP A 30 6.74 9.29 12.19
C ASP A 30 7.93 8.39 12.60
N LYS A 31 8.08 7.23 11.95
CA LYS A 31 9.21 6.33 12.16
C LYS A 31 10.46 6.84 11.44
N ASN A 32 11.63 6.50 11.98
CA ASN A 32 12.91 6.80 11.32
C ASN A 32 13.09 6.07 9.98
N GLU A 33 12.33 4.99 9.74
CA GLU A 33 12.33 4.24 8.50
C GLU A 33 11.10 4.57 7.64
N PRO A 34 11.23 4.57 6.30
CA PRO A 34 10.09 4.78 5.41
C PRO A 34 8.97 3.77 5.67
N GLU A 35 7.76 4.28 5.80
CA GLU A 35 6.54 3.51 5.96
C GLU A 35 5.97 3.11 4.59
N LYS A 36 5.13 2.08 4.57
CA LYS A 36 4.63 1.44 3.35
C LYS A 36 3.12 1.62 3.19
N ILE A 37 2.69 2.01 1.99
CA ILE A 37 1.31 2.00 1.52
C ILE A 37 1.15 0.87 0.50
N ILE A 38 0.10 0.09 0.60
CA ILE A 38 -0.27 -0.92 -0.41
C ILE A 38 -1.54 -0.52 -1.17
N PHE A 39 -1.56 -0.85 -2.46
CA PHE A 39 -2.68 -0.62 -3.36
C PHE A 39 -3.22 -1.94 -3.88
N GLN A 40 -4.53 -2.10 -3.88
CA GLN A 40 -5.22 -3.21 -4.53
C GLN A 40 -6.27 -2.64 -5.48
N VAL A 41 -6.12 -2.88 -6.77
CA VAL A 41 -7.08 -2.46 -7.80
C VAL A 41 -8.09 -3.58 -8.02
N LYS A 42 -9.37 -3.28 -7.85
CA LYS A 42 -10.47 -4.20 -8.17
C LYS A 42 -11.33 -3.63 -9.27
N SER A 43 -11.74 -4.48 -10.21
CA SER A 43 -12.80 -4.15 -11.15
C SER A 43 -14.16 -4.31 -10.48
N GLY A 44 -15.04 -3.32 -10.65
CA GLY A 44 -16.43 -3.38 -10.15
C GLY A 44 -16.57 -2.94 -8.69
N LYS A 45 -17.72 -3.27 -8.07
CA LYS A 45 -18.03 -2.79 -6.71
C LYS A 45 -17.19 -3.51 -5.65
N VAL A 46 -16.57 -2.73 -4.77
CA VAL A 46 -15.90 -3.23 -3.57
C VAL A 46 -16.94 -3.82 -2.62
N LYS A 47 -16.71 -5.07 -2.19
CA LYS A 47 -17.53 -5.78 -1.20
C LYS A 47 -16.81 -5.81 0.16
N SER A 48 -17.56 -6.00 1.24
CA SER A 48 -17.00 -6.13 2.60
C SER A 48 -15.95 -7.23 2.73
N GLY A 49 -16.09 -8.33 1.98
CA GLY A 49 -15.08 -9.38 1.90
C GLY A 49 -13.73 -8.89 1.34
N ASN A 50 -13.76 -7.99 0.35
CA ASN A 50 -12.56 -7.41 -0.24
C ASN A 50 -11.82 -6.55 0.79
N ILE A 51 -12.57 -5.74 1.56
CA ILE A 51 -11.99 -4.88 2.61
C ILE A 51 -11.35 -5.74 3.71
N ARG A 52 -12.03 -6.79 4.17
CA ARG A 52 -11.47 -7.70 5.19
C ARG A 52 -10.20 -8.38 4.69
N HIS A 53 -10.18 -8.79 3.43
CA HIS A 53 -9.01 -9.38 2.81
C HIS A 53 -7.87 -8.35 2.73
N LEU A 54 -8.14 -7.12 2.26
CA LEU A 54 -7.17 -6.04 2.18
C LEU A 54 -6.54 -5.70 3.54
N ILE A 55 -7.34 -5.67 4.62
CA ILE A 55 -6.83 -5.47 5.99
C ILE A 55 -5.90 -6.62 6.40
N GLY A 56 -6.24 -7.86 6.03
CA GLY A 56 -5.37 -9.01 6.23
C GLY A 56 -4.04 -8.86 5.49
N THR A 57 -4.08 -8.48 4.21
CA THR A 57 -2.89 -8.20 3.40
C THR A 57 -2.07 -7.06 3.98
N MET A 58 -2.70 -5.96 4.42
CA MET A 58 -2.02 -4.83 5.07
C MET A 58 -1.23 -5.27 6.30
N THR A 59 -1.81 -6.17 7.10
CA THR A 59 -1.17 -6.73 8.29
C THR A 59 0.01 -7.61 7.92
N LEU A 60 -0.17 -8.53 6.96
CA LEU A 60 0.90 -9.44 6.50
C LEU A 60 2.08 -8.68 5.87
N GLU A 61 1.77 -7.61 5.15
CA GLU A 61 2.75 -6.75 4.52
C GLU A 61 3.40 -5.76 5.51
N ASN A 62 2.93 -5.64 6.76
CA ASN A 62 3.34 -4.57 7.68
C ASN A 62 3.20 -3.17 7.04
N ALA A 63 2.13 -2.97 6.27
CA ALA A 63 1.83 -1.68 5.66
C ALA A 63 1.06 -0.79 6.65
N SER A 64 1.36 0.50 6.64
CA SER A 64 0.69 1.47 7.50
C SER A 64 -0.64 1.92 6.94
N ILE A 65 -0.80 1.86 5.61
CA ILE A 65 -2.00 2.27 4.89
C ILE A 65 -2.31 1.27 3.78
N ALA A 66 -3.58 0.97 3.56
CA ALA A 66 -4.06 0.19 2.43
C ALA A 66 -5.19 0.90 1.68
N ILE A 67 -5.15 0.86 0.34
CA ILE A 67 -6.10 1.55 -0.54
C ILE A 67 -6.70 0.55 -1.53
N SER A 68 -8.04 0.52 -1.61
CA SER A 68 -8.79 -0.12 -2.70
C SER A 68 -9.72 0.91 -3.33
N PRO A 69 -9.51 1.28 -4.62
CA PRO A 69 -10.47 2.05 -5.40
C PRO A 69 -11.77 1.27 -5.65
#